data_AF-A0A924G6U6-F1
#
_entry.id   AF-A0A924G6U6-F1
#
_cell.length_a   1.000
_cell.length_b   1.000
_cell.length_c   1.000
_cell.angle_alpha   90.00
_cell.angle_beta   90.00
_cell.angle_gamma   90.00
#
_symmetry.space_group_name_H-M   'P 1'
#
loop_
_entity.id
_entity.type
_entity.pdbx_description
1 polymer ?
#
loop_
_entity_poly.entity_id
_entity_poly.type
_entity_poly.pdbx_seq_one_letter_code
_entity_poly.pdbx_strand_id
1 'polypeptide(L)'
;MKIILCSVGKPHESYVKDGIADFSKRINNYFSASWLIIAPPKNAAVLSEADLKKAEAETIFQQLTKDDYLILLDERGKQISSPELAQLLQQRANESHKKIMFLIGGAFGVDDT
;
A
#
# COMPACT_ATOMS: atom_id res chain seq x y z
N MET A 1 -13.69 -9.36 0.66
CA MET A 1 -12.36 -8.75 0.92
C MET A 1 -12.04 -7.76 -0.20
N LYS A 2 -11.62 -6.54 0.13
CA LYS A 2 -11.14 -5.50 -0.80
C LYS A 2 -9.60 -5.39 -0.71
N ILE A 3 -8.93 -5.13 -1.82
CA ILE A 3 -7.49 -4.88 -1.87
C ILE A 3 -7.27 -3.39 -2.13
N ILE A 4 -6.43 -2.75 -1.31
CA ILE A 4 -5.94 -1.39 -1.53
C ILE A 4 -4.45 -1.46 -1.84
N LEU A 5 -4.06 -0.87 -2.96
CA LEU A 5 -2.67 -0.60 -3.30
C LEU A 5 -2.39 0.86 -2.90
N CYS A 6 -1.75 1.05 -1.74
CA CYS A 6 -1.45 2.35 -1.18
C CYS A 6 0.00 2.73 -1.51
N SER A 7 0.21 3.92 -2.05
CA SER A 7 1.55 4.42 -2.37
C SER A 7 1.68 5.88 -1.95
N VAL A 8 2.80 6.22 -1.32
CA VAL A 8 3.14 7.59 -0.97
C VAL A 8 3.95 8.22 -2.11
N GLY A 9 3.51 9.37 -2.60
CA GLY A 9 4.20 10.12 -3.64
C GLY A 9 3.31 10.60 -4.77
N LYS A 10 3.87 10.60 -5.98
CA LYS A 10 3.20 11.05 -7.20
C LYS A 10 2.53 9.88 -7.93
N PRO A 11 1.52 10.16 -8.77
CA PRO A 11 0.94 9.15 -9.66
C PRO A 11 1.98 8.53 -10.59
N HIS A 12 1.64 7.34 -11.09
CA HIS A 12 2.47 6.53 -11.95
C HIS A 12 2.98 7.28 -13.19
N GLU A 13 4.24 7.02 -13.55
CA GLU A 13 4.84 7.55 -14.77
C GLU A 13 4.14 7.00 -16.02
N SER A 14 4.19 7.75 -17.12
CA SER A 14 3.46 7.41 -18.35
C SER A 14 3.84 6.04 -18.91
N TYR A 15 5.10 5.63 -18.77
CA TYR A 15 5.61 4.38 -19.33
C TYR A 15 5.11 3.12 -18.59
N VAL A 16 4.72 3.23 -17.31
CA VAL A 16 4.15 2.09 -16.54
C VAL A 16 2.63 2.08 -16.50
N LYS A 17 2.00 3.19 -16.87
CA LYS A 17 0.56 3.43 -16.71
C LYS A 17 -0.30 2.33 -17.35
N ASP A 18 0.04 1.91 -18.56
CA ASP A 18 -0.73 0.90 -19.30
C ASP A 18 -0.60 -0.49 -18.66
N GLY A 19 0.60 -0.85 -18.20
CA GLY A 19 0.83 -2.10 -17.48
C GLY A 19 0.03 -2.14 -16.17
N ILE A 20 0.06 -1.04 -15.40
CA ILE A 20 -0.72 -0.92 -14.17
C ILE A 20 -2.22 -1.05 -14.46
N ALA A 21 -2.72 -0.43 -15.53
CA ALA A 21 -4.12 -0.53 -15.91
C ALA A 21 -4.52 -1.97 -16.29
N ASP A 22 -3.69 -2.69 -17.05
CA ASP A 22 -3.96 -4.08 -17.42
C ASP A 22 -3.99 -5.00 -16.18
N PHE A 23 -2.98 -4.93 -15.32
CA PHE A 23 -2.95 -5.75 -14.10
C PHE A 23 -4.06 -5.37 -13.11
N SER A 24 -4.37 -4.08 -12.98
CA SER A 24 -5.49 -3.62 -12.14
C SER A 24 -6.83 -4.13 -12.66
N LYS A 25 -7.02 -4.19 -13.99
CA LYS A 25 -8.23 -4.76 -14.60
C LYS A 25 -8.32 -6.26 -14.34
N ARG A 26 -7.20 -6.99 -14.49
CA ARG A 26 -7.15 -8.44 -14.27
C ARG A 26 -7.48 -8.83 -12.84
N ILE A 27 -6.86 -8.17 -11.85
CA ILE A 27 -7.10 -8.49 -10.43
C ILE A 27 -8.54 -8.16 -10.00
N ASN A 28 -9.14 -7.10 -10.58
CA ASN A 28 -10.53 -6.72 -10.29
C ASN A 28 -11.57 -7.77 -10.72
N ASN A 29 -11.22 -8.72 -11.59
CA ASN A 29 -12.09 -9.85 -11.89
C ASN A 29 -12.22 -10.85 -10.73
N TYR A 30 -11.33 -10.78 -9.73
CA TYR A 30 -11.27 -11.70 -8.59
C TYR A 30 -11.55 -11.01 -7.27
N PHE A 31 -10.87 -9.89 -7.00
CA PHE A 31 -11.05 -9.08 -5.80
C PHE A 31 -11.18 -7.62 -6.20
N SER A 32 -12.11 -6.88 -5.57
CA SER A 32 -12.17 -5.44 -5.74
C SER A 32 -10.84 -4.82 -5.31
N ALA A 33 -10.12 -4.24 -6.26
CA ALA A 33 -8.80 -3.67 -6.07
C ALA A 33 -8.80 -2.20 -6.51
N SER A 34 -8.29 -1.32 -5.65
CA SER A 34 -8.21 0.11 -5.95
C SER A 34 -6.88 0.69 -5.48
N TRP A 35 -6.42 1.72 -6.20
CA TRP A 35 -5.24 2.48 -5.84
C TRP A 35 -5.60 3.63 -4.89
N LEU A 36 -4.75 3.86 -3.90
CA LEU A 36 -4.76 5.01 -3.01
C LEU A 36 -3.38 5.67 -3.09
N ILE A 37 -3.33 6.88 -3.65
CA ILE A 37 -2.07 7.62 -3.82
C ILE A 37 -2.09 8.76 -2.82
N ILE A 38 -1.21 8.68 -1.82
CA ILE A 38 -1.07 9.69 -0.78
C ILE A 38 -0.04 10.69 -1.26
N ALA A 39 -0.47 11.93 -1.50
CA ALA A 39 0.45 13.00 -1.85
C ALA A 39 1.38 13.31 -0.67
N PRO A 40 2.66 13.64 -0.92
CA PRO A 40 3.57 14.03 0.15
C PRO A 40 3.09 15.33 0.83
N PRO A 41 3.43 15.56 2.11
CA PRO A 41 3.08 16.78 2.83
C PRO A 41 3.51 18.04 2.08
N LYS A 42 2.68 19.10 2.10
CA LYS A 42 2.96 20.36 1.38
C LYS A 42 4.26 21.03 1.82
N ASN A 43 4.66 20.83 3.06
CA ASN A 43 5.88 21.32 3.69
C ASN A 43 7.02 20.30 3.66
N ALA A 44 6.94 19.23 2.86
CA ALA A 44 7.95 18.17 2.80
C ALA A 44 9.37 18.69 2.53
N ALA A 45 9.52 19.80 1.80
CA ALA A 45 10.84 20.41 1.52
C ALA A 45 11.50 21.05 2.76
N VAL A 46 10.75 21.29 3.83
CA VAL A 46 11.22 21.97 5.05
C VAL A 46 11.27 21.02 6.25
N LEU A 47 10.57 19.88 6.17
CA LEU A 47 10.56 18.87 7.22
C LEU A 47 11.86 18.06 7.22
N SER A 48 12.27 17.61 8.41
CA SER A 48 13.29 16.58 8.53
C SER A 48 12.76 15.26 7.97
N GLU A 49 13.65 14.33 7.60
CA GLU A 49 13.23 13.00 7.13
C GLU A 49 12.37 12.25 8.16
N ALA A 50 12.65 12.44 9.45
CA ALA A 50 11.89 11.82 10.54
C ALA A 50 10.48 12.43 10.67
N ASP A 51 10.37 13.76 10.59
CA ASP A 51 9.07 14.44 10.67
C ASP A 51 8.22 14.18 9.42
N LEU A 52 8.86 14.05 8.25
CA LEU A 52 8.22 13.69 7.00
C LEU A 52 7.59 12.29 7.11
N LYS A 53 8.37 11.30 7.54
CA LYS A 53 7.89 9.92 7.74
C LYS A 53 6.72 9.83 8.73
N LYS A 54 6.79 10.58 9.83
CA LYS A 54 5.67 10.66 10.80
C LYS A 54 4.41 11.26 10.20
N ALA A 55 4.53 12.37 9.46
CA ALA A 55 3.39 13.00 8.81
C ALA A 55 2.74 12.08 7.75
N GLU A 56 3.56 11.33 7.00
CA GLU A 56 3.08 10.32 6.05
C GLU A 56 2.37 9.17 6.78
N ALA A 57 2.95 8.66 7.87
CA ALA A 57 2.37 7.59 8.70
C ALA A 57 1.01 8.00 9.29
N GLU A 58 0.88 9.21 9.85
CA GLU A 58 -0.39 9.74 10.34
C GLU A 58 -1.47 9.74 9.24
N THR A 59 -1.10 10.15 8.03
CA THR A 59 -2.02 10.17 6.89
C THR A 59 -2.44 8.76 6.48
N ILE A 60 -1.51 7.79 6.52
CA ILE A 60 -1.79 6.37 6.24
C ILE A 60 -2.74 5.79 7.30
N PHE A 61 -2.48 6.04 8.59
CA PHE A 61 -3.31 5.53 9.68
C PHE A 61 -4.75 6.05 9.62
N GLN A 62 -4.97 7.28 9.13
CA GLN A 62 -6.32 7.81 8.89
C GLN A 62 -7.10 7.02 7.82
N GLN A 63 -6.42 6.28 6.95
CA GLN A 63 -7.02 5.45 5.89
C GLN A 63 -7.29 4.02 6.35
N LEU A 64 -6.87 3.68 7.56
CA LEU A 64 -6.98 2.35 8.16
C LEU A 64 -8.04 2.34 9.28
N THR A 65 -8.63 1.17 9.45
CA THR A 65 -9.55 0.82 10.52
C THR A 65 -8.99 -0.41 11.25
N LYS A 66 -9.48 -0.69 12.46
CA LYS A 66 -8.95 -1.78 13.29
C LYS A 66 -9.07 -3.17 12.67
N ASP A 67 -10.01 -3.35 11.73
CA ASP A 67 -10.26 -4.63 11.07
C ASP A 67 -9.44 -4.81 9.77
N ASP A 68 -8.71 -3.77 9.37
CA ASP A 68 -7.92 -3.79 8.15
C ASP A 68 -6.60 -4.52 8.37
N TYR A 69 -6.17 -5.26 7.36
CA TYR A 69 -4.88 -5.94 7.37
C TYR A 69 -3.87 -5.16 6.54
N LEU A 70 -2.86 -4.59 7.21
CA LEU A 70 -1.80 -3.82 6.57
C LEU A 70 -0.60 -4.72 6.24
N ILE A 71 -0.12 -4.65 5.00
CA ILE A 71 1.09 -5.30 4.51
C ILE A 71 2.03 -4.19 4.03
N LEU A 72 3.10 -3.96 4.75
CA LEU A 72 4.18 -3.06 4.33
C LEU A 72 5.09 -3.79 3.34
N LEU A 73 5.40 -3.13 2.22
CA LEU A 73 6.41 -3.58 1.27
C LEU A 73 7.73 -2.89 1.61
N ASP A 74 8.67 -3.67 2.15
CA ASP A 74 9.97 -3.21 2.64
C ASP A 74 11.07 -4.19 2.20
N GLU A 75 12.25 -3.70 1.84
CA GLU A 75 13.35 -4.54 1.36
C GLU A 75 13.93 -5.46 2.44
N ARG A 76 13.73 -5.12 3.72
CA ARG A 76 14.12 -5.92 4.90
C ARG A 76 12.99 -6.84 5.36
N GLY A 77 11.84 -6.79 4.69
CA GLY A 77 10.68 -7.61 4.99
C GLY A 77 10.89 -9.09 4.71
N LYS A 78 9.88 -9.89 5.08
CA LYS A 78 9.86 -11.32 4.78
C LYS A 78 9.76 -11.52 3.26
N GLN A 79 10.72 -12.25 2.68
CA GLN A 79 10.62 -12.75 1.31
C GLN A 79 9.51 -13.82 1.25
N ILE A 80 8.56 -13.63 0.34
CA ILE A 80 7.38 -14.48 0.19
C ILE A 80 7.30 -14.91 -1.28
N SER A 81 7.22 -16.22 -1.51
CA SER A 81 7.01 -16.77 -2.86
C SER A 81 5.56 -16.57 -3.33
N SER A 82 5.32 -16.67 -4.65
CA SER A 82 3.97 -16.50 -5.19
C SER A 82 2.91 -17.45 -4.59
N PRO A 83 3.20 -18.75 -4.36
CA PRO A 83 2.25 -19.64 -3.68
C PRO A 83 1.97 -19.23 -2.23
N GLU A 84 2.98 -18.77 -1.48
CA GLU A 84 2.79 -18.30 -0.10
C GLU A 84 1.94 -17.01 -0.06
N LEU A 85 2.14 -16.10 -1.01
CA LEU A 85 1.29 -14.90 -1.12
C LEU A 85 -0.16 -15.27 -1.43
N ALA A 86 -0.39 -16.25 -2.32
CA ALA A 86 -1.73 -16.74 -2.61
C ALA A 86 -2.40 -17.34 -1.37
N GLN A 87 -1.65 -18.11 -0.57
CA GLN A 87 -2.13 -18.67 0.69
C GLN A 87 -2.45 -17.58 1.72
N LEU A 88 -1.61 -16.56 1.84
CA LEU A 88 -1.87 -15.40 2.71
C LEU A 88 -3.17 -14.70 2.32
N LEU A 89 -3.36 -14.41 1.02
CA LEU A 89 -4.59 -13.77 0.53
C LEU A 89 -5.83 -14.63 0.81
N GLN A 90 -5.74 -15.95 0.60
CA GLN A 90 -6.85 -16.87 0.88
C GLN A 90 -7.19 -16.92 2.37
N GLN A 91 -6.17 -17.01 3.24
CA GLN A 91 -6.37 -17.03 4.68
C GLN A 91 -7.08 -15.75 5.15
N ARG A 92 -6.58 -14.59 4.73
CA ARG A 92 -7.18 -13.29 5.09
C ARG A 92 -8.60 -13.12 4.57
N ALA A 93 -8.91 -13.68 3.40
CA ALA A 93 -10.26 -13.72 2.87
C ALA A 93 -11.20 -14.57 3.74
N ASN A 94 -10.72 -15.70 4.27
CA ASN A 94 -11.48 -16.60 5.14
C ASN A 94 -11.70 -16.00 6.54
N GLU A 95 -10.75 -15.23 7.06
CA GLU A 95 -10.83 -14.51 8.35
C GLU A 95 -11.83 -13.34 8.33
N SER A 96 -12.56 -13.14 7.23
CA SER A 96 -13.55 -12.07 7.04
C SER A 96 -12.98 -10.65 7.16
N HIS A 97 -11.67 -10.46 6.95
CA HIS A 97 -11.09 -9.13 6.83
C HIS A 97 -11.75 -8.37 5.66
N LYS A 98 -12.23 -7.17 5.96
CA LYS A 98 -12.92 -6.34 4.97
C LYS A 98 -11.95 -5.80 3.94
N LYS A 99 -10.72 -5.46 4.35
CA LYS A 99 -9.72 -4.78 3.53
C LYS A 99 -8.32 -5.29 3.84
N ILE A 100 -7.55 -5.59 2.79
CA ILE A 100 -6.09 -5.71 2.85
C ILE A 100 -5.49 -4.48 2.18
N MET A 101 -4.54 -3.83 2.82
CA MET A 101 -3.80 -2.71 2.25
C MET A 101 -2.34 -3.10 2.06
N PHE A 102 -1.85 -3.07 0.82
CA PHE A 102 -0.43 -3.12 0.52
C PHE A 102 0.11 -1.69 0.50
N LEU A 103 1.08 -1.38 1.35
CA LEU A 103 1.67 -0.06 1.48
C LEU A 103 3.06 -0.02 0.84
N ILE A 104 3.23 0.90 -0.11
CA ILE A 104 4.50 1.27 -0.72
C ILE A 104 4.92 2.60 -0.09
N GLY A 105 6.01 2.58 0.66
CA GLY A 105 6.58 3.75 1.33
C GLY A 105 7.05 4.84 0.37
N GLY A 106 7.36 6.01 0.93
CA GLY A 106 7.95 7.12 0.20
C GLY A 106 9.44 6.92 -0.06
N ALA A 107 10.10 7.94 -0.61
CA ALA A 107 11.53 7.89 -0.94
C ALA A 107 12.45 7.62 0.27
N PHE A 108 12.00 7.92 1.49
CA PHE A 108 12.74 7.75 2.73
C PHE A 108 12.29 6.55 3.56
N GLY A 109 11.46 5.69 2.98
CA GLY A 109 10.84 4.54 3.64
C GLY A 109 9.55 4.89 4.37
N VAL A 110 9.29 4.18 5.47
CA VAL A 110 8.16 4.44 6.37
C VAL A 110 8.66 4.72 7.79
N ASP A 111 7.80 5.30 8.62
CA ASP A 111 8.08 5.47 10.04
C ASP A 111 8.02 4.12 10.78
N ASP A 112 8.74 4.01 11.90
CA ASP A 112 8.80 2.78 12.70
C ASP A 112 7.59 2.59 13.64
N THR A 113 6.63 3.53 13.65
CA THR A 113 5.46 3.54 14.55
C THR A 113 4.33 2.60 14.12
#